data_AF-V5GPR7-F1
#
_entry.id   AF-V5GPR7-F1
#
_cell.length_a   1.000
_cell.length_b   1.000
_cell.length_c   1.000
_cell.angle_alpha   90.00
_cell.angle_beta   90.00
_cell.angle_gamma   90.00
#
_symmetry.space_group_name_H-M   'P 1'
#
loop_
_entity.id
_entity.type
_entity.pdbx_description
1 polymer ?
#
loop_
_entity_poly.entity_id
_entity_poly.type
_entity_poly.pdbx_seq_one_letter_code
_entity_poly.pdbx_strand_id
1 'polypeptide(L)'
;MRRTQQLAAASEVVFVDSTSSTDGTQSTTTVLLAATKAGAIPLAVLLHNCQSIDSYVHAFHLLKSNYPACFGGAHVPQAFLTDDSSAEKAALRTT
;
A
#
# COMPACT_ATOMS: atom_id res chain seq x y z
N MET A 1 10.56 2.20 20.48
CA MET A 1 10.37 1.50 19.19
C MET A 1 9.97 2.53 18.14
N ARG A 2 10.55 2.50 16.93
CA ARG A 2 10.13 3.38 15.82
C ARG A 2 9.06 2.66 14.99
N ARG A 3 8.06 3.38 14.50
CA ARG A 3 7.06 2.80 13.59
C ARG A 3 7.72 2.47 12.25
N THR A 4 7.25 1.44 11.56
CA THR A 4 7.74 1.07 10.21
C THR A 4 7.76 2.26 9.27
N GLN A 5 6.72 3.08 9.31
CA GLN A 5 6.55 4.30 8.51
C GLN A 5 7.71 5.30 8.65
N GLN A 6 8.45 5.26 9.76
CA GLN A 6 9.57 6.16 10.08
C GLN A 6 10.94 5.55 9.78
N LEU A 7 10.99 4.33 9.25
CA LEU A 7 12.24 3.66 8.90
C LEU A 7 12.68 4.06 7.49
N ALA A 8 13.99 4.16 7.26
CA ALA A 8 14.53 4.41 5.92
C ALA A 8 14.08 3.35 4.90
N ALA A 9 13.97 2.09 5.34
CA ALA A 9 13.48 0.97 4.55
C ALA A 9 12.07 1.19 3.96
N ALA A 10 11.23 2.01 4.60
CA ALA A 10 9.89 2.34 4.09
C ALA A 10 9.92 3.21 2.81
N SER A 11 11.07 3.83 2.50
CA SER A 11 11.29 4.62 1.29
C SER A 11 11.92 3.82 0.14
N GLU A 12 12.35 2.58 0.40
CA GLU A 12 13.05 1.74 -0.57
C GLU A 12 12.03 0.94 -1.40
N VAL A 13 11.81 -0.33 -1.04
CA VAL A 13 10.86 -1.22 -1.71
C VAL A 13 9.67 -1.47 -0.79
N VAL A 14 8.47 -1.23 -1.33
CA VAL A 14 7.21 -1.51 -0.65
C VAL A 14 6.46 -2.60 -1.39
N PHE A 15 6.21 -3.72 -0.72
CA PHE A 15 5.32 -4.76 -1.23
C PHE A 15 3.87 -4.30 -1.07
N VAL A 16 3.06 -4.54 -2.08
CA VAL A 16 1.62 -4.32 -2.08
C VAL A 16 0.99 -5.67 -2.39
N ASP A 17 0.16 -6.13 -1.46
CA ASP A 17 -0.58 -7.38 -1.59
C ASP A 17 -2.05 -7.13 -1.27
N SER A 18 -2.94 -7.73 -2.04
CA SER A 18 -4.38 -7.49 -1.97
C SER A 18 -5.12 -8.81 -1.90
N THR A 19 -6.06 -8.91 -0.96
CA THR A 19 -6.99 -10.04 -0.87
C THR A 19 -8.42 -9.52 -0.76
N SER A 20 -9.39 -10.21 -1.37
CA SER A 20 -10.79 -9.79 -1.39
C SER A 20 -11.71 -10.90 -0.93
N SER A 21 -12.81 -10.49 -0.29
CA SER A 21 -13.94 -11.38 -0.04
C SER A 21 -14.63 -11.77 -1.35
N THR A 22 -15.24 -12.95 -1.33
CA THR A 22 -16.11 -13.45 -2.40
C THR A 22 -17.60 -13.26 -2.06
N ASP A 23 -17.89 -12.46 -1.03
CA ASP A 23 -19.25 -12.15 -0.60
C ASP A 23 -19.82 -10.93 -1.35
N GLY A 24 -21.09 -10.63 -1.10
CA GLY A 24 -21.78 -9.50 -1.74
C GLY A 24 -21.20 -8.12 -1.38
N THR A 25 -20.32 -8.03 -0.38
CA THR A 25 -19.68 -6.76 0.00
C THR A 25 -18.45 -6.46 -0.84
N GLN A 26 -17.82 -7.49 -1.44
CA GLN A 26 -16.57 -7.39 -2.21
C GLN A 26 -15.39 -6.73 -1.46
N SER A 27 -15.47 -6.71 -0.13
CA SER A 27 -14.47 -6.09 0.75
C SER A 27 -13.06 -6.57 0.42
N THR A 28 -12.19 -5.61 0.14
CA THR A 28 -10.79 -5.84 -0.23
C THR A 28 -9.89 -5.28 0.85
N THR A 29 -8.92 -6.08 1.26
CA THR A 29 -7.84 -5.71 2.16
C THR A 29 -6.55 -5.62 1.36
N THR A 30 -5.95 -4.44 1.33
CA THR A 30 -4.63 -4.21 0.71
C THR A 30 -3.61 -3.90 1.78
N VAL A 31 -2.54 -4.67 1.84
CA VAL A 31 -1.45 -4.53 2.80
C VAL A 31 -0.24 -3.94 2.09
N LEU A 32 0.34 -2.91 2.69
CA LEU A 32 1.63 -2.34 2.28
C LEU A 32 2.68 -2.79 3.28
N LEU A 33 3.79 -3.35 2.80
CA LEU A 33 4.87 -3.86 3.65
C LEU A 33 6.22 -3.27 3.23
N ALA A 34 7.00 -2.76 4.18
CA ALA A 34 8.37 -2.33 3.92
C ALA A 34 9.29 -3.55 3.87
N ALA A 35 10.12 -3.64 2.83
CA ALA A 35 11.19 -4.62 2.75
C ALA A 35 12.30 -4.27 3.75
N THR A 36 12.63 -5.18 4.69
CA THR A 36 13.75 -4.98 5.62
C THR A 36 14.65 -6.20 5.68
N LYS A 37 15.81 -6.05 6.34
CA LYS A 37 16.70 -7.19 6.63
C LYS A 37 16.08 -8.27 7.51
N ALA A 38 15.01 -7.94 8.25
CA ALA A 38 14.27 -8.89 9.08
C ALA A 38 13.07 -9.51 8.34
N GLY A 39 12.87 -9.18 7.06
CA GLY A 39 11.71 -9.57 6.26
C GLY A 39 10.78 -8.39 5.96
N ALA A 40 9.59 -8.70 5.47
CA ALA A 40 8.55 -7.72 5.15
C ALA A 40 7.77 -7.36 6.42
N ILE A 41 7.72 -6.07 6.78
CA ILE A 41 7.01 -5.60 7.96
C ILE A 41 5.89 -4.61 7.58
N PRO A 42 4.72 -4.63 8.25
CA PRO A 42 3.57 -3.80 7.87
C PRO A 42 3.84 -2.29 7.95
N LEU A 43 3.48 -1.59 6.88
CA LEU A 43 3.38 -0.12 6.79
C LEU A 43 1.95 0.35 6.99
N ALA A 44 1.00 -0.27 6.29
CA ALA A 44 -0.41 0.07 6.33
C ALA A 44 -1.27 -1.13 5.92
N VAL A 45 -2.51 -1.15 6.41
CA VAL A 45 -3.58 -2.05 5.95
C VAL A 45 -4.75 -1.16 5.55
N LEU A 46 -5.20 -1.30 4.31
CA LEU A 46 -6.25 -0.50 3.71
C LEU A 46 -7.46 -1.40 3.45
N LEU A 47 -8.63 -0.96 3.90
CA LEU A 47 -9.90 -1.65 3.67
C LEU A 47 -10.71 -0.82 2.66
N HIS A 48 -11.13 -1.45 1.56
CA HIS A 48 -11.87 -0.79 0.50
C HIS A 48 -12.82 -1.77 -0.22
N ASN A 49 -13.64 -1.26 -1.14
CA ASN A 49 -14.87 -1.97 -1.54
C ASN A 49 -14.67 -3.03 -2.64
N CYS A 50 -13.63 -2.95 -3.46
CA CYS A 50 -13.36 -3.93 -4.53
C CYS A 50 -11.95 -3.73 -5.14
N GLN A 51 -11.50 -4.67 -5.98
CA GLN A 51 -10.23 -4.57 -6.71
C GLN A 51 -10.35 -3.74 -8.00
N SER A 52 -10.98 -2.58 -7.93
CA SER A 52 -11.06 -1.62 -9.06
C SER A 52 -10.05 -0.50 -8.93
N ILE A 53 -9.67 0.13 -10.05
CA ILE A 53 -8.71 1.25 -10.08
C ILE A 53 -9.16 2.36 -9.11
N ASP A 54 -10.42 2.78 -9.19
CA ASP A 54 -10.95 3.87 -8.36
C ASP A 54 -10.93 3.51 -6.87
N SER A 55 -11.21 2.25 -6.51
CA SER A 55 -11.15 1.79 -5.13
C SER A 55 -9.73 1.86 -4.58
N TYR A 56 -8.74 1.40 -5.35
CA TYR A 56 -7.33 1.52 -5.00
C TYR A 56 -6.86 2.96 -4.90
N VAL A 57 -7.21 3.82 -5.88
CA VAL A 57 -6.85 5.24 -5.88
C VAL A 57 -7.38 5.92 -4.62
N HIS A 58 -8.65 5.70 -4.27
CA HIS A 58 -9.22 6.26 -3.05
C HIS A 58 -8.50 5.75 -1.79
N ALA A 59 -8.18 4.45 -1.72
CA ALA A 59 -7.48 3.85 -0.60
C ALA A 59 -6.06 4.41 -0.43
N PHE A 60 -5.28 4.51 -1.51
CA PHE A 60 -3.93 5.07 -1.49
C PHE A 60 -3.93 6.57 -1.22
N HIS A 61 -4.88 7.31 -1.80
CA HIS A 61 -5.05 8.74 -1.51
C HIS A 61 -5.39 8.98 -0.03
N LEU A 62 -6.25 8.15 0.57
CA LEU A 62 -6.57 8.22 1.99
C LEU A 62 -5.30 8.03 2.85
N LEU A 63 -4.45 7.06 2.52
CA LEU A 63 -3.18 6.84 3.21
C LEU A 63 -2.28 8.07 3.11
N LYS A 64 -2.03 8.58 1.89
CA LYS A 64 -1.14 9.73 1.66
C LYS A 64 -1.64 11.01 2.32
N SER A 65 -2.96 11.24 2.31
CA SER A 65 -3.56 12.45 2.88
C SER A 65 -3.44 12.50 4.40
N ASN A 66 -3.62 11.36 5.08
CA ASN A 66 -3.59 11.29 6.54
C ASN A 66 -2.19 11.00 7.10
N TYR A 67 -1.32 10.35 6.30
CA TYR A 67 0.03 9.96 6.70
C TYR A 67 1.05 10.34 5.61
N PRO A 68 1.27 11.64 5.35
CA PRO A 68 2.12 12.11 4.24
C PRO A 68 3.59 11.69 4.35
N ALA A 69 4.04 11.29 5.55
CA ALA A 69 5.39 10.80 5.81
C ALA A 69 5.47 9.27 5.94
N CYS A 70 4.51 8.51 5.40
CA CYS A 70 4.42 7.06 5.66
C CYS A 70 5.55 6.23 5.03
N PHE A 71 6.34 6.80 4.13
CA PHE A 71 7.45 6.13 3.44
C PHE A 71 8.81 6.67 3.91
N GLY A 72 9.06 6.68 5.22
CA GLY A 72 10.33 7.18 5.78
C GLY A 72 10.54 8.68 5.55
N GLY A 73 9.44 9.44 5.44
CA GLY A 73 9.47 10.87 5.09
C GLY A 73 9.50 11.17 3.58
N ALA A 74 9.59 10.16 2.72
CA ALA A 74 9.41 10.33 1.27
C ALA A 74 7.92 10.40 0.90
N HIS A 75 7.62 11.05 -0.22
CA HIS A 75 6.25 11.12 -0.76
C HIS A 75 5.78 9.80 -1.40
N VAL A 76 6.73 9.01 -1.91
CA VAL A 76 6.55 7.71 -2.56
C VAL A 76 7.83 6.88 -2.34
N PRO A 77 7.75 5.55 -2.19
CA PRO A 77 8.95 4.71 -2.18
C PRO A 77 9.64 4.67 -3.55
N GLN A 78 10.89 4.20 -3.59
CA GLN A 78 11.64 4.04 -4.84
C GLN A 78 11.00 3.00 -5.76
N ALA A 79 10.41 1.94 -5.20
CA ALA A 79 9.68 0.94 -5.97
C ALA A 79 8.52 0.34 -5.17
N PHE A 80 7.45 0.04 -5.89
CA PHE A 80 6.40 -0.87 -5.43
C PHE A 80 6.62 -2.24 -6.06
N LEU A 81 6.57 -3.29 -5.25
CA LEU A 81 6.44 -4.67 -5.73
C LEU A 81 4.99 -5.10 -5.53
N THR A 82 4.32 -5.48 -6.62
CA THR A 82 2.90 -5.80 -6.66
C THR A 82 2.69 -6.99 -7.60
N ASP A 83 1.59 -7.70 -7.42
CA ASP A 83 1.14 -8.74 -8.33
C ASP A 83 0.86 -8.20 -9.74
N ASP A 84 0.58 -9.11 -10.68
CA ASP A 84 0.17 -8.74 -12.04
C ASP A 84 -1.29 -8.27 -12.11
N SER A 85 -1.62 -7.27 -11.28
CA SER A 85 -2.92 -6.59 -11.26
C SER A 85 -2.86 -5.29 -12.06
N SER A 86 -3.58 -5.23 -13.17
CA SER A 86 -3.68 -4.01 -13.99
C SER A 86 -4.28 -2.85 -13.22
N ALA A 87 -5.28 -3.13 -12.37
CA ALA A 87 -5.96 -2.11 -11.57
C ALA A 87 -5.05 -1.50 -10.50
N GLU A 88 -4.34 -2.36 -9.74
CA GLU A 88 -3.42 -1.91 -8.69
C GLU A 88 -2.25 -1.12 -9.27
N LYS A 89 -1.65 -1.62 -10.37
CA LYS A 89 -0.58 -0.91 -11.10
C LYS A 89 -1.02 0.45 -11.64
N ALA A 90 -2.24 0.56 -12.17
CA ALA A 90 -2.77 1.83 -12.66
C ALA A 90 -3.00 2.83 -11.52
N ALA A 91 -3.54 2.36 -10.39
CA ALA A 91 -3.76 3.19 -9.21
C ALA A 91 -2.44 3.71 -8.63
N LEU A 92 -1.43 2.84 -8.45
CA LEU A 92 -0.10 3.22 -7.95
C LEU A 92 0.61 4.25 -8.81
N ARG A 93 0.35 4.30 -10.13
CA ARG A 93 0.90 5.32 -11.04
C ARG A 93 0.22 6.68 -10.91
N THR A 94 -1.00 6.70 -10.36
CA THR A 94 -1.84 7.89 -10.26
C THR A 94 -1.67 8.60 -8.92
N THR A 95 -1.21 7.88 -7.89
CA THR A 95 -1.02 8.39 -6.53
C THR A 95 0.44 8.55 -6.16
#